data_AF-A0A6L5BB45-F1
#
_entry.id   AF-A0A6L5BB45-F1
#
_cell.length_a   1.000
_cell.length_b   1.000
_cell.length_c   1.000
_cell.angle_alpha   90.00
_cell.angle_beta   90.00
_cell.angle_gamma   90.00
#
_symmetry.space_group_name_H-M   'P 1'
#
loop_
_entity.id
_entity.type
_entity.pdbx_description
1 polymer ?
#
loop_
_entity_poly.entity_id
_entity_poly.type
_entity_poly.pdbx_seq_one_letter_code
_entity_poly.pdbx_strand_id
1 'polypeptide(L)'
;MAQRLLHGTLHVTIYEVDHLSAGLTGGLLGKFRANIEETVGFGKGTPKIYATIDLEKARVGRTRMIQNEPNSPKWYESFHIYCGHFASNVIFTVKDNNPIGATLIGRAYVPVHDLLEGEEVDRWVSILDKTKNLSVRVPRSM
;
A
#
# COMPACT_ATOMS: atom_id res chain seq x y z
N MET A 1 -0.83 19.13 9.46
CA MET A 1 0.47 18.85 10.12
C MET A 1 1.57 19.50 9.30
N ALA A 2 2.67 19.91 9.93
CA ALA A 2 3.80 20.53 9.22
C ALA A 2 4.53 19.49 8.35
N GLN A 3 4.90 19.86 7.13
CA GLN A 3 5.72 19.02 6.27
C GLN A 3 7.20 19.14 6.67
N ARG A 4 7.96 18.05 6.53
CA ARG A 4 9.41 18.05 6.71
C ARG A 4 10.10 17.62 5.41
N LEU A 5 11.28 18.16 5.18
CA LEU A 5 12.11 17.79 4.04
C LEU A 5 12.72 16.40 4.31
N LEU A 6 12.30 15.40 3.52
CA LEU A 6 13.00 14.14 3.38
C LEU A 6 14.03 14.28 2.27
N HIS A 7 15.29 14.47 2.66
CA HIS A 7 16.42 14.56 1.75
C HIS A 7 17.45 13.48 2.09
N GLY A 8 17.85 12.68 1.10
CA GLY A 8 18.76 11.54 1.30
C GLY A 8 18.18 10.27 0.71
N THR A 9 18.45 9.13 1.32
CA THR A 9 17.90 7.83 0.90
C THR A 9 16.96 7.29 1.95
N LEU A 10 15.79 6.82 1.53
CA LEU A 10 14.79 6.15 2.36
C LEU A 10 14.77 4.67 2.00
N HIS A 11 15.14 3.82 2.95
CA HIS A 11 15.03 2.38 2.77
C HIS A 11 13.65 1.95 3.24
N VAL A 12 12.95 1.16 2.43
CA VAL A 12 11.59 0.70 2.76
C VAL A 12 11.46 -0.76 2.41
N THR A 13 10.93 -1.56 3.32
CA THR A 13 10.54 -2.95 3.05
C THR A 13 9.04 -3.11 3.30
N ILE A 14 8.33 -3.56 2.28
CA ILE A 14 6.92 -3.92 2.37
C ILE A 14 6.83 -5.45 2.49
N TYR A 15 6.38 -5.92 3.64
CA TYR A 15 6.28 -7.35 3.93
C TYR A 15 5.01 -7.95 3.38
N GLU A 16 3.89 -7.70 4.06
CA GLU A 16 2.62 -8.35 3.80
C GLU A 16 1.44 -7.54 4.33
N VAL A 17 0.25 -7.90 3.84
CA VAL A 17 -1.01 -7.60 4.53
C VAL A 17 -1.53 -8.89 5.12
N ASP A 18 -1.87 -8.90 6.41
CA ASP A 18 -2.28 -10.09 7.14
C ASP A 18 -3.71 -10.53 6.77
N HIS A 19 -4.65 -9.59 6.68
CA HIS A 19 -6.05 -9.85 6.40
C HIS A 19 -6.70 -8.67 5.68
N LEU A 20 -6.66 -8.68 4.35
CA LEU A 20 -7.64 -7.92 3.59
C LEU A 20 -9.00 -8.58 3.82
N SER A 21 -9.85 -8.00 4.66
CA SER A 21 -11.15 -8.61 4.93
C SER A 21 -11.98 -8.63 3.65
N ALA A 22 -12.17 -9.82 3.11
CA ALA A 22 -13.38 -10.22 2.42
C ALA A 22 -14.55 -10.32 3.42
N GLY A 23 -14.77 -9.26 4.22
CA GLY A 23 -15.74 -9.25 5.31
C GLY A 23 -17.16 -9.43 4.80
N LEU A 24 -17.62 -10.68 4.84
CA LEU A 24 -19.00 -11.18 4.87
C LEU A 24 -19.86 -10.84 3.64
N THR A 25 -20.17 -11.87 2.83
CA THR A 25 -21.38 -11.97 1.98
C THR A 25 -21.85 -10.66 1.31
N GLY A 26 -21.31 -10.31 0.13
CA GLY A 26 -21.92 -9.31 -0.76
C GLY A 26 -21.50 -7.83 -0.62
N GLY A 27 -20.47 -7.51 0.18
CA GLY A 27 -20.23 -6.11 0.60
C GLY A 27 -19.25 -5.23 -0.17
N LEU A 28 -18.03 -5.68 -0.49
CA LEU A 28 -16.99 -4.78 -1.03
C LEU A 28 -16.08 -5.41 -2.08
N LEU A 29 -15.46 -6.57 -1.83
CA LEU A 29 -14.89 -7.37 -2.94
C LEU A 29 -16.00 -7.95 -3.82
N GLY A 30 -17.14 -8.30 -3.22
CA GLY A 30 -18.35 -8.67 -3.95
C GLY A 30 -18.93 -7.49 -4.75
N LYS A 31 -18.81 -6.24 -4.30
CA LYS A 31 -19.26 -5.07 -5.06
C LYS A 31 -18.28 -4.64 -6.15
N PHE A 32 -16.97 -4.82 -5.96
CA PHE A 32 -16.01 -4.62 -7.04
C PHE A 32 -16.07 -5.75 -8.06
N ARG A 33 -16.38 -6.98 -7.63
CA ARG A 33 -16.72 -8.09 -8.54
C ARG A 33 -18.07 -7.87 -9.24
N ALA A 34 -19.12 -7.44 -8.54
CA ALA A 34 -20.45 -7.21 -9.09
C ALA A 34 -20.54 -5.99 -10.03
N ASN A 35 -19.88 -4.87 -9.69
CA ASN A 35 -19.86 -3.68 -10.55
C ASN A 35 -19.04 -3.89 -11.84
N ILE A 36 -18.08 -4.83 -11.84
CA ILE A 36 -17.37 -5.25 -13.06
C ILE A 36 -18.15 -6.35 -13.80
N GLU A 37 -18.87 -7.23 -13.07
CA GLU A 37 -19.74 -8.26 -13.66
C GLU A 37 -20.87 -7.68 -14.51
N GLU A 38 -21.43 -6.51 -14.17
CA GLU A 38 -22.60 -5.98 -14.88
C GLU A 38 -22.26 -5.10 -16.10
N THR A 39 -21.06 -4.50 -16.18
CA THR A 39 -20.78 -3.50 -17.23
C THR A 39 -19.90 -4.01 -18.37
N VAL A 40 -19.17 -5.12 -18.21
CA VAL A 40 -18.29 -5.62 -19.27
C VAL A 40 -18.08 -7.13 -19.13
N GLY A 41 -18.58 -7.89 -20.10
CA GLY A 41 -18.48 -9.36 -20.21
C GLY A 41 -17.05 -9.93 -20.38
N PHE A 42 -16.05 -9.35 -19.72
CA PHE A 42 -14.71 -9.89 -19.61
C PHE A 42 -14.61 -10.75 -18.33
N GLY A 43 -14.47 -12.06 -18.52
CA GLY A 43 -14.54 -13.07 -17.47
C GLY A 43 -13.65 -12.83 -16.25
N LYS A 44 -13.98 -13.52 -15.16
CA LYS A 44 -13.29 -13.54 -13.85
C LYS A 44 -11.79 -13.29 -13.95
N GLY A 45 -11.36 -12.03 -13.84
CA GLY A 45 -9.96 -11.69 -13.70
C GLY A 45 -9.44 -12.15 -12.35
N THR A 46 -8.27 -12.79 -12.31
CA THR A 46 -7.56 -13.05 -11.05
C THR A 46 -7.14 -11.70 -10.46
N PRO A 47 -7.45 -11.39 -9.19
CA PRO A 47 -7.03 -10.15 -8.55
C PRO A 47 -5.51 -9.98 -8.64
N LYS A 48 -5.04 -8.76 -8.90
CA LYS A 48 -3.62 -8.42 -9.06
C LYS A 48 -3.25 -7.38 -8.03
N ILE A 49 -2.92 -7.84 -6.83
CA ILE A 49 -2.72 -6.99 -5.66
C ILE A 49 -1.29 -6.45 -5.62
N TYR A 50 -1.14 -5.15 -5.41
CA TYR A 50 0.17 -4.51 -5.26
C TYR A 50 0.09 -3.32 -4.31
N ALA A 51 1.24 -2.89 -3.81
CA ALA A 51 1.39 -1.73 -2.96
C ALA A 51 2.21 -0.64 -3.66
N THR A 52 1.92 0.62 -3.36
CA THR A 52 2.74 1.77 -3.77
C THR A 52 3.23 2.53 -2.56
N ILE A 53 4.39 3.16 -2.69
CA ILE A 53 4.98 4.07 -1.71
C ILE A 53 4.91 5.46 -2.31
N ASP A 54 4.23 6.37 -1.61
CA ASP A 54 4.07 7.76 -2.02
C ASP A 54 4.60 8.69 -0.91
N LEU A 55 5.34 9.74 -1.29
CA LEU A 55 5.67 10.87 -0.44
C LEU A 55 4.72 12.00 -0.81
N GLU A 56 3.69 12.22 -0.01
CA GLU A 56 2.55 13.08 -0.35
C GLU A 56 1.91 12.70 -1.70
N LYS A 57 2.10 13.54 -2.72
CA LYS A 57 1.56 13.33 -4.08
C LYS A 57 2.56 12.66 -5.02
N ALA A 58 3.81 12.46 -4.59
CA ALA A 58 4.88 11.89 -5.40
C ALA A 58 4.98 10.38 -5.17
N ARG A 59 4.72 9.57 -6.21
CA ARG A 59 4.97 8.13 -6.15
C ARG A 59 6.45 7.84 -6.30
N VAL A 60 7.00 7.09 -5.36
CA VAL A 60 8.43 6.79 -5.28
C VAL A 60 8.75 5.30 -5.34
N GLY A 61 7.76 4.43 -5.19
CA GLY A 61 7.95 2.99 -5.28
C GLY A 61 6.66 2.23 -5.57
N ARG A 62 6.80 1.02 -6.09
CA ARG A 62 5.69 0.09 -6.31
C ARG A 62 6.20 -1.34 -6.24
N THR A 63 5.48 -2.21 -5.53
CA THR A 63 5.78 -3.64 -5.46
C THR A 63 5.40 -4.39 -6.73
N ARG A 64 5.87 -5.63 -6.85
CA ARG A 64 5.34 -6.61 -7.80
C ARG A 64 3.85 -6.89 -7.54
N MET A 65 3.15 -7.32 -8.58
CA MET A 65 1.78 -7.78 -8.45
C MET A 65 1.74 -9.21 -7.94
N ILE A 66 0.91 -9.46 -6.94
CA ILE A 66 0.61 -10.78 -6.38
C ILE A 66 -0.77 -11.20 -6.87
N GLN A 67 -0.83 -12.40 -7.45
CA GLN A 67 -2.07 -13.01 -7.96
C GLN A 67 -2.52 -14.21 -7.11
N ASN A 68 -1.59 -14.82 -6.39
CA ASN A 68 -1.84 -15.95 -5.52
C ASN A 68 -2.08 -15.41 -4.10
N GLU A 69 -3.09 -15.93 -3.40
CA GLU A 69 -3.46 -15.47 -2.04
C GLU A 69 -3.78 -13.95 -1.95
N PRO A 70 -4.72 -13.44 -2.76
CA PRO A 70 -5.01 -11.99 -2.81
C PRO A 70 -5.57 -11.41 -1.51
N ASN A 71 -6.02 -12.24 -0.56
CA ASN A 71 -6.52 -11.80 0.74
C ASN A 71 -5.38 -11.53 1.76
N SER A 72 -4.21 -12.12 1.53
CA SER A 72 -3.04 -12.02 2.41
C SER A 72 -1.76 -11.90 1.57
N PRO A 73 -1.65 -10.85 0.72
CA PRO A 73 -0.53 -10.71 -0.20
C PRO A 73 0.78 -10.52 0.56
N LYS A 74 1.79 -11.27 0.14
CA LYS A 74 3.15 -11.19 0.69
C LYS A 74 4.14 -10.76 -0.39
N TRP A 75 4.70 -9.57 -0.24
CA TRP A 75 5.67 -9.03 -1.19
C TRP A 75 7.09 -9.35 -0.77
N TYR A 76 7.44 -9.10 0.50
CA TYR A 76 8.83 -9.15 0.99
C TYR A 76 9.76 -8.36 0.07
N GLU A 77 9.37 -7.13 -0.26
CA GLU A 77 10.05 -6.32 -1.26
C GLU A 77 10.66 -5.07 -0.64
N SER A 78 11.94 -4.86 -0.93
CA SER A 78 12.73 -3.75 -0.40
C SER A 78 13.06 -2.72 -1.49
N PHE A 79 13.08 -1.45 -1.09
CA PHE A 79 13.28 -0.29 -1.95
C PHE A 79 14.37 0.61 -1.36
N HIS A 80 15.22 1.13 -2.25
CA HIS A 80 16.14 2.24 -1.96
C HIS A 80 15.64 3.46 -2.71
N ILE A 81 15.02 4.38 -1.98
CA ILE A 81 14.32 5.53 -2.56
C ILE A 81 15.15 6.78 -2.34
N TYR A 82 15.58 7.44 -3.42
CA TYR A 82 16.20 8.75 -3.33
C TYR A 82 15.14 9.83 -3.11
N CYS A 83 15.28 10.57 -2.02
CA CYS A 83 14.31 11.53 -1.53
C CYS A 83 14.84 12.96 -1.63
N GLY A 84 13.98 13.87 -2.06
CA GLY A 84 14.15 15.32 -2.00
C GLY A 84 12.79 16.00 -1.90
N HIS A 85 11.92 15.47 -1.04
CA HIS A 85 10.48 15.80 -1.01
C HIS A 85 10.06 16.38 0.34
N PHE A 86 9.20 17.39 0.32
CA PHE A 86 8.47 17.80 1.52
C PHE A 86 7.30 16.86 1.76
N ALA A 87 7.28 16.21 2.92
CA ALA A 87 6.22 15.28 3.27
C ALA A 87 5.87 15.34 4.76
N SER A 88 4.58 15.17 5.06
CA SER A 88 4.07 14.93 6.40
C SER A 88 3.99 13.43 6.71
N ASN A 89 3.73 12.61 5.68
CA ASN A 89 3.58 11.16 5.78
C ASN A 89 4.25 10.46 4.60
N VAL A 90 4.79 9.27 4.87
CA VAL A 90 4.99 8.23 3.86
C VAL A 90 3.68 7.45 3.75
N ILE A 91 3.14 7.35 2.54
CA ILE A 91 1.82 6.80 2.28
C ILE A 91 1.97 5.48 1.53
N PHE A 92 1.46 4.42 2.13
CA PHE A 92 1.41 3.09 1.53
C PHE A 92 0.01 2.85 0.98
N THR A 93 -0.12 2.69 -0.33
CA THR A 93 -1.43 2.46 -0.95
C THR A 93 -1.52 1.05 -1.50
N VAL A 94 -2.52 0.28 -1.08
CA VAL A 94 -2.78 -1.07 -1.61
C VAL A 94 -3.85 -0.96 -2.69
N LYS A 95 -3.63 -1.65 -3.82
CA LYS A 95 -4.49 -1.59 -5.01
C LYS A 95 -4.67 -2.96 -5.65
N ASP A 96 -5.79 -3.12 -6.34
CA ASP A 96 -6.08 -4.25 -7.22
C ASP A 96 -6.05 -3.80 -8.68
N ASN A 97 -5.14 -4.35 -9.48
CA ASN A 97 -4.97 -3.98 -10.88
C ASN A 97 -5.91 -4.77 -11.81
N ASN A 98 -7.14 -4.28 -11.95
CA ASN A 98 -8.13 -4.87 -12.84
C ASN A 98 -7.92 -4.43 -14.30
N PRO A 99 -8.39 -5.20 -15.31
CA PRO A 99 -8.18 -4.88 -16.73
C PRO A 99 -8.66 -3.49 -17.16
N ILE A 100 -9.68 -2.95 -16.48
CA ILE A 100 -10.27 -1.64 -16.75
C ILE A 100 -9.50 -0.52 -16.04
N GLY A 101 -8.82 -0.84 -14.93
CA GLY A 101 -8.09 0.13 -14.12
C GLY A 101 -7.81 -0.36 -12.70
N ALA A 102 -6.89 0.31 -12.03
CA ALA A 102 -6.51 -0.04 -10.66
C ALA A 102 -7.53 0.48 -9.64
N THR A 103 -8.11 -0.44 -8.86
CA THR A 103 -9.01 -0.16 -7.75
C THR A 103 -8.22 0.10 -6.48
N LEU A 104 -8.54 1.18 -5.75
CA LEU A 104 -7.99 1.46 -4.43
C LEU A 104 -8.59 0.49 -3.39
N ILE A 105 -7.73 -0.18 -2.63
CA ILE A 105 -8.14 -1.00 -1.48
C ILE A 105 -8.06 -0.20 -0.18
N GLY A 106 -6.99 0.60 -0.02
CA GLY A 106 -6.85 1.50 1.12
C GLY A 106 -5.46 2.10 1.25
N ARG A 107 -5.27 2.94 2.26
CA ARG A 107 -4.00 3.66 2.51
C ARG A 107 -3.55 3.55 3.95
N ALA A 108 -2.28 3.23 4.18
CA ALA A 108 -1.64 3.38 5.48
C ALA A 108 -0.69 4.58 5.47
N TYR A 109 -0.55 5.23 6.62
CA TYR A 109 0.20 6.47 6.78
C TYR A 109 1.24 6.29 7.88
N VAL A 110 2.48 6.64 7.56
CA VAL A 110 3.60 6.66 8.49
C VAL A 110 4.06 8.11 8.60
N PRO A 111 3.90 8.77 9.76
CA PRO A 111 4.38 10.14 9.93
C PRO A 111 5.87 10.23 9.65
N VAL A 112 6.27 11.23 8.86
CA VAL A 112 7.69 11.50 8.56
C VAL A 112 8.45 11.86 9.83
N HIS A 113 7.77 12.45 10.81
CA HIS A 113 8.36 12.78 12.10
C HIS A 113 9.01 11.55 12.75
N ASP A 114 8.32 10.42 12.78
CA ASP A 114 8.78 9.17 13.38
C ASP A 114 10.02 8.60 12.66
N LEU A 115 10.21 8.95 11.39
CA LEU A 115 11.35 8.48 10.58
C LEU A 115 12.61 9.33 10.80
N LEU A 116 12.47 10.55 11.32
CA LEU A 116 13.57 11.49 11.51
C LEU A 116 14.20 11.40 12.91
N GLU A 117 13.58 10.67 13.84
CA GLU A 117 14.08 10.50 15.22
C GLU A 117 15.25 9.50 15.32
N GLY A 118 15.65 8.89 14.20
CA GLY A 118 16.93 8.18 14.06
C GLY A 118 16.88 6.67 14.23
N GLU A 119 15.78 6.12 14.74
CA GLU A 119 15.58 4.68 14.92
C GLU A 119 14.85 4.04 13.72
N GLU A 120 15.12 2.75 13.50
CA GLU A 120 14.38 1.96 12.52
C GLU A 120 12.90 1.86 12.92
N VAL A 121 12.00 2.13 11.97
CA VAL A 121 10.56 2.01 12.21
C VAL A 121 10.09 0.67 11.65
N ASP A 122 9.93 -0.31 12.54
CA ASP A 122 9.29 -1.60 12.26
C ASP A 122 7.94 -1.68 12.97
N ARG A 123 6.84 -1.55 12.23
CA ARG A 123 5.50 -1.57 12.82
C ARG A 123 4.41 -2.02 11.86
N TRP A 124 3.35 -2.54 12.46
CA TRP A 124 2.05 -2.66 11.81
C TRP A 124 1.34 -1.30 11.79
N VAL A 125 1.00 -0.81 10.61
CA VAL A 125 0.29 0.43 10.31
C VAL A 125 -1.11 0.13 9.77
N SER A 126 -2.13 0.81 10.28
CA SER A 126 -3.50 0.61 9.81
C SER A 126 -3.70 1.11 8.37
N ILE A 127 -4.15 0.24 7.48
CA ILE A 127 -4.80 0.61 6.23
C ILE A 127 -6.14 1.26 6.59
N LEU A 128 -6.16 2.57 6.41
CA LEU A 128 -7.36 3.38 6.48
C LEU A 128 -8.08 3.25 5.12
N ASP A 129 -8.93 2.23 5.03
CA ASP A 129 -10.28 2.35 4.48
C ASP A 129 -11.19 1.33 5.18
N LYS A 130 -12.21 1.84 5.88
CA LYS A 130 -13.14 1.17 6.82
C LYS A 130 -12.64 0.11 7.83
N THR A 131 -11.47 -0.54 7.73
CA THR A 131 -10.80 -1.35 8.79
C THR A 131 -9.59 -2.15 8.25
N LYS A 132 -8.44 -2.15 8.98
CA LYS A 132 -7.37 -3.20 9.15
C LYS A 132 -5.91 -2.78 8.88
N ASN A 133 -4.94 -3.58 9.35
CA ASN A 133 -3.50 -3.29 9.53
C ASN A 133 -2.56 -3.85 8.43
N LEU A 134 -1.36 -3.29 8.29
CA LEU A 134 -0.29 -3.58 7.30
C LEU A 134 1.06 -3.58 8.01
N SER A 135 1.96 -4.54 7.82
CA SER A 135 3.32 -4.46 8.36
C SER A 135 4.24 -3.72 7.40
N VAL A 136 4.84 -2.62 7.85
CA VAL A 136 5.89 -1.90 7.10
C VAL A 136 7.11 -1.76 7.99
N ARG A 137 8.25 -2.24 7.49
CA ARG A 137 9.56 -1.95 8.05
C ARG A 137 10.26 -0.92 7.17
N VAL A 138 10.58 0.23 7.72
CA VAL A 138 11.29 1.30 7.03
C VAL A 138 12.70 1.39 7.61
N PRO A 139 13.71 0.75 6.99
CA PRO A 139 15.08 0.92 7.43
C PRO A 139 15.58 2.36 7.22
N ARG A 140 16.54 2.74 8.06
CA ARG A 140 17.33 3.97 7.96
C ARG A 140 18.27 3.92 6.75
N SER A 141 18.59 5.08 6.17
CA SER A 141 19.98 5.36 5.80
C SER A 141 20.33 6.81 6.08
N MET A 142 21.55 6.98 6.58
CA MET A 142 22.28 8.25 6.63
C MET A 142 22.35 8.92 5.25
#